data_AF-A0A842I1N8-F1
#
_entry.id   AF-A0A842I1N8-F1
#
_cell.length_a   1.000
_cell.length_b   1.000
_cell.length_c   1.000
_cell.angle_alpha   90.00
_cell.angle_beta   90.00
_cell.angle_gamma   90.00
#
_symmetry.space_group_name_H-M   'P 1'
#
loop_
_entity.id
_entity.type
_entity.pdbx_description
1 polymer ?
#
loop_
_entity_poly.entity_id
_entity_poly.type
_entity_poly.pdbx_seq_one_letter_code
_entity_poly.pdbx_strand_id
1 'polypeptide(L)'
;MITYTQGNLLEADAEALVNTVNTVGVMGKGIALMFKENFPANFNAYAAACKAHEVEVGHMFVTERRELMGPKWIINFPTKKHWRHPSKLTWIDEGLLDLKRVIVEHEIRSIALPPLGSGNGGLEWPIVRDRIEHALHDLEDVRVIVYEPTATYQNVAKRTGVEKLTPARALVAELVRRYAVLGFECSFLEIQKLTYFAERSIEHCQLDNPLDLRFEANRFGPFAARLTHLLNALDGSYLRSDKRIGDAGPMDVVDFVDAKRDRVAAYLGSEAKDYLPALESTSELIDGFETPLGMELLSTVDWLIAHGAEASIEGIKKGLRDWRGGRDAGQRKLQLFNDRMIYIALERLASWHETSAVRAGNA
;
A
#
# COMPACT_ATOMS: atom_id res chain seq x y z
N MET A 1 -25.19 -20.30 16.88
CA MET A 1 -25.95 -19.21 16.20
C MET A 1 -25.01 -18.35 15.37
N ILE A 2 -25.28 -18.15 14.06
CA ILE A 2 -24.48 -17.29 13.17
C ILE A 2 -25.17 -15.93 13.03
N THR A 3 -24.40 -14.86 13.19
CA THR A 3 -24.86 -13.46 13.05
C THR A 3 -23.97 -12.72 12.06
N TYR A 4 -24.56 -11.84 11.27
CA TYR A 4 -23.85 -11.01 10.30
C TYR A 4 -23.81 -9.57 10.78
N THR A 5 -22.65 -8.94 10.66
CA THR A 5 -22.46 -7.55 11.06
C THR A 5 -21.43 -6.85 10.19
N GLN A 6 -21.31 -5.54 10.37
CA GLN A 6 -20.28 -4.70 9.78
C GLN A 6 -19.53 -3.99 10.91
N GLY A 7 -18.25 -3.70 10.72
CA GLY A 7 -17.43 -3.02 11.72
C GLY A 7 -15.97 -3.44 11.69
N ASN A 8 -15.27 -3.10 12.77
CA ASN A 8 -13.92 -3.54 13.02
C ASN A 8 -13.92 -4.90 13.75
N LEU A 9 -13.44 -5.95 13.08
CA LEU A 9 -13.36 -7.30 13.66
C LEU A 9 -12.50 -7.36 14.92
N LEU A 10 -11.48 -6.50 15.03
CA LEU A 10 -10.60 -6.48 16.20
C LEU A 10 -11.30 -5.99 17.48
N GLU A 11 -12.43 -5.32 17.34
CA GLU A 11 -13.27 -4.83 18.44
C GLU A 11 -14.40 -5.82 18.77
N ALA A 12 -14.45 -6.98 18.12
CA ALA A 12 -15.46 -7.98 18.39
C ALA A 12 -15.34 -8.49 19.83
N ASP A 13 -16.46 -8.47 20.54
CA ASP A 13 -16.61 -9.17 21.83
C ASP A 13 -16.71 -10.68 21.57
N ALA A 14 -15.57 -11.34 21.42
CA ALA A 14 -15.48 -12.77 21.16
C ALA A 14 -14.24 -13.38 21.82
N GLU A 15 -14.32 -14.65 22.20
CA GLU A 15 -13.21 -15.41 22.76
C GLU A 15 -12.11 -15.68 21.71
N ALA A 16 -12.49 -15.80 20.44
CA ALA A 16 -11.57 -16.06 19.34
C ALA A 16 -11.76 -15.10 18.18
N LEU A 17 -10.65 -14.61 17.62
CA LEU A 17 -10.65 -13.81 16.40
C LEU A 17 -9.94 -14.56 15.28
N VAL A 18 -10.56 -14.59 14.09
CA VAL A 18 -9.98 -15.20 12.91
C VAL A 18 -9.21 -14.17 12.08
N ASN A 19 -7.95 -14.46 11.81
CA ASN A 19 -7.08 -13.69 10.94
C ASN A 19 -6.91 -14.42 9.60
N THR A 20 -7.08 -13.74 8.47
CA THR A 20 -6.81 -14.34 7.15
C THR A 20 -5.34 -14.14 6.78
N VAL A 21 -4.60 -15.24 6.61
CA VAL A 21 -3.15 -15.20 6.38
C VAL A 21 -2.74 -15.90 5.10
N ASN A 22 -1.46 -15.77 4.74
CA ASN A 22 -0.79 -16.61 3.75
C ASN A 22 0.11 -17.66 4.44
N THR A 23 0.81 -18.50 3.69
CA THR A 23 1.74 -19.51 4.25
C THR A 23 3.21 -19.08 4.20
N VAL A 24 3.51 -17.84 3.79
CA VAL A 24 4.90 -17.33 3.62
C VAL A 24 5.31 -16.29 4.67
N GLY A 25 4.55 -16.15 5.75
CA GLY A 25 4.95 -15.34 6.92
C GLY A 25 4.77 -13.83 6.78
N VAL A 26 3.98 -13.36 5.80
CA VAL A 26 3.84 -11.92 5.52
C VAL A 26 2.44 -11.40 5.89
N MET A 27 2.36 -10.55 6.92
CA MET A 27 1.14 -9.80 7.27
C MET A 27 1.28 -8.33 6.88
N GLY A 28 1.15 -8.04 5.59
CA GLY A 28 1.54 -6.74 5.01
C GLY A 28 0.39 -5.81 4.61
N LYS A 29 -0.86 -6.31 4.56
CA LYS A 29 -2.02 -5.54 4.08
C LYS A 29 -3.34 -6.08 4.65
N GLY A 30 -4.40 -5.28 4.58
CA GLY A 30 -5.75 -5.60 5.05
C GLY A 30 -5.79 -6.04 6.50
N ILE A 31 -6.71 -6.96 6.82
CA ILE A 31 -6.91 -7.44 8.19
C ILE A 31 -5.66 -8.06 8.80
N ALA A 32 -4.85 -8.78 8.03
CA ALA A 32 -3.61 -9.40 8.51
C ALA A 32 -2.62 -8.38 9.09
N LEU A 33 -2.47 -7.23 8.43
CA LEU A 33 -1.62 -6.15 8.94
C LEU A 33 -2.15 -5.63 10.29
N MET A 34 -3.47 -5.49 10.43
CA MET A 34 -4.05 -5.05 11.69
C MET A 34 -3.83 -6.06 12.82
N PHE A 35 -3.95 -7.37 12.54
CA PHE A 35 -3.59 -8.42 13.50
C PHE A 35 -2.12 -8.38 13.88
N LYS A 36 -1.21 -8.11 12.93
CA LYS A 36 0.22 -7.95 13.22
C LYS A 36 0.49 -6.79 14.18
N GLU A 37 -0.19 -5.66 13.99
CA GLU A 37 -0.03 -4.48 14.83
C GLU A 37 -0.65 -4.67 16.24
N ASN A 38 -1.83 -5.29 16.34
CA ASN A 38 -2.55 -5.46 17.60
C ASN A 38 -2.12 -6.70 18.40
N PHE A 39 -1.59 -7.72 17.73
CA PHE A 39 -1.16 -8.98 18.35
C PHE A 39 0.27 -9.36 17.90
N PRO A 40 1.30 -8.59 18.31
CA PRO A 40 2.67 -8.81 17.85
C PRO A 40 3.24 -10.18 18.25
N ALA A 41 2.83 -10.72 19.40
CA ALA A 41 3.21 -12.07 19.83
C ALA A 41 2.66 -13.15 18.88
N ASN A 42 1.40 -13.03 18.44
CA ASN A 42 0.81 -13.90 17.42
C ASN A 42 1.59 -13.82 16.10
N PHE A 43 1.92 -12.60 15.64
CA PHE A 43 2.68 -12.43 14.40
C PHE A 43 4.07 -13.10 14.47
N ASN A 44 4.78 -12.94 15.58
CA ASN A 44 6.10 -13.55 15.75
C ASN A 44 6.04 -15.08 15.72
N ALA A 45 5.06 -15.67 16.41
CA ALA A 45 4.82 -17.11 16.40
C ALA A 45 4.46 -17.61 14.98
N TYR A 46 3.53 -16.92 14.31
CA TYR A 46 3.12 -17.24 12.94
C TYR A 46 4.29 -17.14 11.95
N ALA A 47 5.10 -16.09 12.02
CA ALA A 47 6.23 -15.91 11.12
C ALA A 47 7.31 -17.00 11.31
N ALA A 48 7.54 -17.43 12.57
CA ALA A 48 8.43 -18.54 12.88
C ALA A 48 7.88 -19.87 12.32
N ALA A 49 6.59 -20.15 12.52
CA ALA A 49 5.94 -21.35 11.99
C ALA A 49 5.94 -21.39 10.46
N CYS A 50 5.68 -20.27 9.77
CA CYS A 50 5.82 -20.19 8.31
C CYS A 50 7.25 -20.47 7.85
N LYS A 51 8.26 -19.96 8.56
CA LYS A 51 9.68 -20.22 8.25
C LYS A 51 10.04 -21.70 8.47
N ALA A 52 9.39 -22.37 9.42
CA ALA A 52 9.50 -23.80 9.66
C ALA A 52 8.63 -24.67 8.73
N HIS A 53 7.88 -24.05 7.80
CA HIS A 53 6.92 -24.72 6.91
C HIS A 53 5.77 -25.44 7.62
N GLU A 54 5.40 -24.97 8.82
CA GLU A 54 4.33 -25.56 9.65
C GLU A 54 2.94 -24.98 9.34
N VAL A 55 2.87 -23.90 8.56
CA VAL A 55 1.59 -23.24 8.20
C VAL A 55 1.22 -23.63 6.77
N GLU A 56 0.09 -24.33 6.62
CA GLU A 56 -0.41 -24.81 5.35
C GLU A 56 -1.89 -24.45 5.14
N VAL A 57 -2.31 -24.35 3.88
CA VAL A 57 -3.74 -24.20 3.56
C VAL A 57 -4.52 -25.41 4.06
N GLY A 58 -5.74 -25.17 4.56
CA GLY A 58 -6.54 -26.21 5.18
C GLY A 58 -6.25 -26.46 6.67
N HIS A 59 -5.19 -25.86 7.23
CA HIS A 59 -4.84 -26.02 8.65
C HIS A 59 -4.73 -24.68 9.36
N MET A 60 -5.45 -24.53 10.47
CA MET A 60 -5.45 -23.34 11.30
C MET A 60 -4.17 -23.27 12.12
N PHE A 61 -3.49 -22.13 12.09
CA PHE A 61 -2.40 -21.84 13.02
C PHE A 61 -2.94 -21.01 14.19
N VAL A 62 -3.05 -21.64 15.36
CA VAL A 62 -3.72 -21.06 16.54
C VAL A 62 -2.68 -20.56 17.54
N THR A 63 -2.89 -19.37 18.10
CA THR A 63 -2.12 -18.88 19.24
C THR A 63 -3.04 -18.51 20.40
N GLU A 64 -2.58 -18.81 21.62
CA GLU A 64 -3.26 -18.43 22.86
C GLU A 64 -2.68 -17.13 23.42
N ARG A 65 -3.56 -16.19 23.78
CA ARG A 65 -3.21 -14.97 24.50
C ARG A 65 -3.35 -15.20 26.00
N ARG A 66 -2.36 -14.73 26.76
CA ARG A 66 -2.35 -14.77 28.23
C ARG A 66 -2.86 -13.47 28.87
N GLU A 67 -3.52 -12.62 28.10
CA GLU A 67 -4.05 -11.34 28.57
C GLU A 67 -5.38 -11.54 29.28
N LEU A 68 -5.64 -10.72 30.31
CA LEU A 68 -6.85 -10.82 31.13
C LEU A 68 -8.12 -10.37 30.38
N MET A 69 -7.96 -9.52 29.36
CA MET A 69 -9.05 -8.90 28.60
C MET A 69 -8.88 -9.10 27.10
N GLY A 70 -10.01 -9.15 26.39
CA GLY A 70 -10.07 -9.35 24.95
C GLY A 70 -10.01 -10.84 24.56
N PRO A 71 -9.78 -11.14 23.27
CA PRO A 71 -9.87 -12.52 22.77
C PRO A 71 -8.77 -13.42 23.35
N LYS A 72 -9.15 -14.57 23.86
CA LYS A 72 -8.21 -15.60 24.32
C LYS A 72 -7.46 -16.23 23.15
N TRP A 73 -8.10 -16.40 22.00
CA TRP A 73 -7.55 -17.12 20.85
C TRP A 73 -7.40 -16.23 19.63
N ILE A 74 -6.26 -16.34 18.96
CA ILE A 74 -6.05 -15.80 17.61
C ILE A 74 -5.87 -16.97 16.67
N ILE A 75 -6.80 -17.13 15.73
CA ILE A 75 -6.83 -18.24 14.79
C ILE A 75 -6.41 -17.72 13.41
N ASN A 76 -5.20 -18.07 12.96
CA ASN A 76 -4.70 -17.67 11.66
C ASN A 76 -5.16 -18.69 10.61
N PHE A 77 -6.10 -18.27 9.77
CA PHE A 77 -6.74 -19.04 8.72
C PHE A 77 -5.99 -18.84 7.39
N PRO A 78 -5.25 -19.85 6.86
CA PRO A 78 -4.47 -19.68 5.65
C PRO A 78 -5.36 -19.71 4.40
N THR A 79 -5.73 -18.53 3.93
CA THR A 79 -6.54 -18.32 2.71
C THR A 79 -5.68 -18.21 1.45
N LYS A 80 -4.35 -18.21 1.56
CA LYS A 80 -3.43 -18.09 0.43
C LYS A 80 -2.14 -18.86 0.68
N LYS A 81 -1.50 -19.37 -0.37
CA LYS A 81 -0.10 -19.81 -0.28
C LYS A 81 0.86 -18.62 -0.27
N HIS A 82 0.89 -17.87 -1.37
CA HIS A 82 1.68 -16.64 -1.48
C HIS A 82 0.76 -15.41 -1.56
N TRP A 83 1.13 -14.31 -0.89
CA TRP A 83 0.30 -13.09 -0.82
C TRP A 83 0.00 -12.44 -2.17
N ARG A 84 0.87 -12.66 -3.18
CA ARG A 84 0.73 -12.18 -4.57
C ARG A 84 -0.38 -12.87 -5.36
N HIS A 85 -0.82 -14.06 -4.96
CA HIS A 85 -1.79 -14.86 -5.71
C HIS A 85 -3.20 -14.74 -5.13
N PRO A 86 -4.27 -15.00 -5.92
CA PRO A 86 -5.64 -15.03 -5.41
C PRO A 86 -5.87 -16.18 -4.43
N SER A 87 -6.99 -16.12 -3.70
CA SER A 87 -7.47 -17.22 -2.86
C SER A 87 -8.14 -18.30 -3.73
N LYS A 88 -8.44 -19.46 -3.15
CA LYS A 88 -9.20 -20.54 -3.80
C LYS A 88 -10.31 -21.02 -2.87
N LEU A 89 -11.48 -21.34 -3.44
CA LEU A 89 -12.60 -21.89 -2.67
C LEU A 89 -12.23 -23.16 -1.92
N THR A 90 -11.41 -24.04 -2.51
CA THR A 90 -10.96 -25.28 -1.85
C THR A 90 -10.21 -25.01 -0.54
N TRP A 91 -9.40 -23.95 -0.48
CA TRP A 91 -8.69 -23.57 0.74
C TRP A 91 -9.64 -23.04 1.83
N ILE A 92 -10.76 -22.44 1.42
CA ILE A 92 -11.81 -22.00 2.35
C ILE A 92 -12.55 -23.22 2.90
N ASP A 93 -12.90 -24.17 2.04
CA ASP A 93 -13.61 -25.39 2.45
C ASP A 93 -12.78 -26.23 3.43
N GLU A 94 -11.54 -26.54 3.07
CA GLU A 94 -10.61 -27.27 3.91
C GLU A 94 -10.36 -26.54 5.24
N GLY A 95 -10.14 -25.21 5.17
CA GLY A 95 -9.88 -24.42 6.37
C GLY A 95 -11.09 -24.27 7.28
N LEU A 96 -12.33 -24.27 6.76
CA LEU A 96 -13.54 -24.21 7.57
C LEU A 96 -13.78 -25.52 8.33
N LEU A 97 -13.44 -26.66 7.72
CA LEU A 97 -13.47 -27.96 8.40
C LEU A 97 -12.50 -27.99 9.58
N ASP A 98 -11.27 -27.51 9.35
CA ASP A 98 -10.26 -27.45 10.42
C ASP A 98 -10.58 -26.38 11.48
N LEU A 99 -11.17 -25.25 11.08
CA LEU A 99 -11.66 -24.23 12.01
C LEU A 99 -12.70 -24.81 12.97
N LYS A 100 -13.64 -25.62 12.46
CA LYS A 100 -14.63 -26.29 13.29
C LYS A 100 -13.97 -27.25 14.29
N ARG A 101 -12.96 -28.02 13.87
CA ARG A 101 -12.16 -28.87 14.77
C ARG A 101 -11.55 -28.03 15.89
N VAL A 102 -10.89 -26.91 15.55
CA VAL A 102 -10.27 -25.99 16.51
C VAL A 102 -11.28 -25.42 17.49
N ILE A 103 -12.47 -25.02 17.03
CA ILE A 103 -13.54 -24.49 17.89
C ILE A 103 -13.93 -25.52 18.95
N VAL A 104 -14.12 -26.78 18.55
CA VAL A 104 -14.51 -27.86 19.47
C VAL A 104 -13.36 -28.23 20.42
N GLU A 105 -12.14 -28.38 19.91
CA GLU A 105 -10.97 -28.77 20.68
C GLU A 105 -10.61 -27.76 21.78
N HIS A 106 -10.75 -26.47 21.48
CA HIS A 106 -10.46 -25.39 22.43
C HIS A 106 -11.70 -24.88 23.18
N GLU A 107 -12.84 -25.57 23.04
CA GLU A 107 -14.11 -25.25 23.69
C GLU A 107 -14.56 -23.78 23.50
N ILE A 108 -14.31 -23.22 22.31
CA ILE A 108 -14.55 -21.81 22.00
C ILE A 108 -16.06 -21.56 21.93
N ARG A 109 -16.57 -20.64 22.75
CA ARG A 109 -18.00 -20.29 22.82
C ARG A 109 -18.37 -19.08 21.98
N SER A 110 -17.41 -18.25 21.60
CA SER A 110 -17.65 -17.14 20.68
C SER A 110 -16.47 -16.85 19.76
N ILE A 111 -16.77 -16.64 18.48
CA ILE A 111 -15.74 -16.44 17.45
C ILE A 111 -16.17 -15.38 16.44
N ALA A 112 -15.24 -14.52 16.03
CA ALA A 112 -15.45 -13.53 14.99
C ALA A 112 -14.64 -13.86 13.71
N LEU A 113 -15.33 -13.89 12.57
CA LEU A 113 -14.77 -14.23 11.25
C LEU A 113 -14.83 -13.02 10.30
N PRO A 114 -13.75 -12.75 9.54
CA PRO A 114 -13.77 -11.82 8.42
C PRO A 114 -14.35 -12.49 7.16
N PRO A 115 -14.58 -11.73 6.06
CA PRO A 115 -15.02 -12.33 4.81
C PRO A 115 -13.87 -13.09 4.13
N LEU A 116 -13.79 -14.39 4.43
CA LEU A 116 -12.63 -15.26 4.15
C LEU A 116 -12.26 -15.28 2.65
N GLY A 117 -11.14 -14.63 2.31
CA GLY A 117 -10.64 -14.61 0.94
C GLY A 117 -11.44 -13.73 -0.04
N SER A 118 -12.52 -13.07 0.38
CA SER A 118 -13.35 -12.24 -0.52
C SER A 118 -12.81 -10.83 -0.80
N GLY A 119 -11.93 -10.30 0.07
CA GLY A 119 -11.24 -9.03 -0.16
C GLY A 119 -9.99 -9.20 -1.04
N ASN A 120 -8.82 -9.15 -0.43
CA ASN A 120 -7.53 -9.32 -1.10
C ASN A 120 -7.38 -10.65 -1.88
N GLY A 121 -8.22 -11.65 -1.60
CA GLY A 121 -8.23 -12.94 -2.28
C GLY A 121 -9.11 -13.02 -3.52
N GLY A 122 -10.04 -12.07 -3.71
CA GLY A 122 -10.89 -11.97 -4.89
C GLY A 122 -12.01 -13.00 -5.00
N LEU A 123 -12.36 -13.73 -3.93
CA LEU A 123 -13.50 -14.64 -3.95
C LEU A 123 -14.84 -13.89 -3.84
N GLU A 124 -15.88 -14.40 -4.49
CA GLU A 124 -17.21 -13.81 -4.39
C GLU A 124 -17.81 -14.02 -2.99
N TRP A 125 -18.18 -12.93 -2.32
CA TRP A 125 -18.71 -12.97 -0.96
C TRP A 125 -19.93 -13.87 -0.78
N PRO A 126 -20.96 -13.83 -1.65
CA PRO A 126 -22.12 -14.72 -1.49
C PRO A 126 -21.72 -16.21 -1.45
N ILE A 127 -20.77 -16.62 -2.29
CA ILE A 127 -20.28 -18.00 -2.32
C ILE A 127 -19.55 -18.35 -1.03
N VAL A 128 -18.65 -17.47 -0.55
CA VAL A 128 -17.91 -17.71 0.70
C VAL A 128 -18.84 -17.75 1.91
N ARG A 129 -19.84 -16.88 1.94
CA ARG A 129 -20.86 -16.83 2.98
C ARG A 129 -21.60 -18.17 3.08
N ASP A 130 -22.07 -18.72 1.96
CA ASP A 130 -22.77 -20.01 1.93
C ASP A 130 -21.89 -21.14 2.49
N ARG A 131 -20.57 -21.11 2.24
CA ARG A 131 -19.63 -22.09 2.80
C ARG A 131 -19.48 -21.95 4.32
N ILE A 132 -19.41 -20.72 4.83
CA ILE A 132 -19.34 -20.45 6.29
C ILE A 132 -20.62 -20.98 6.96
N GLU A 133 -21.79 -20.65 6.41
CA GLU A 133 -23.08 -21.14 6.93
C GLU A 133 -23.09 -22.66 6.95
N HIS A 134 -22.77 -23.29 5.82
CA HIS A 134 -22.79 -24.75 5.72
C HIS A 134 -21.82 -25.43 6.68
N ALA A 135 -20.60 -24.90 6.86
CA ALA A 135 -19.59 -25.53 7.70
C ALA A 135 -19.86 -25.38 9.20
N LEU A 136 -20.48 -24.26 9.63
CA LEU A 136 -20.61 -23.89 11.04
C LEU A 136 -22.05 -23.95 11.58
N HIS A 137 -23.04 -24.31 10.76
CA HIS A 137 -24.47 -24.29 11.17
C HIS A 137 -24.80 -25.18 12.37
N ASP A 138 -24.11 -26.30 12.56
CA ASP A 138 -24.36 -27.29 13.60
C ASP A 138 -23.60 -27.02 14.91
N LEU A 139 -22.92 -25.87 15.00
CA LEU A 139 -22.35 -25.36 16.24
C LEU A 139 -23.42 -24.62 17.05
N GLU A 140 -24.24 -25.38 17.77
CA GLU A 140 -25.40 -24.85 18.52
C GLU A 140 -24.97 -23.92 19.68
N ASP A 141 -23.93 -24.30 20.43
CA ASP A 141 -23.44 -23.57 21.60
C ASP A 141 -22.35 -22.52 21.31
N VAL A 142 -22.15 -22.15 20.04
CA VAL A 142 -21.13 -21.19 19.63
C VAL A 142 -21.78 -19.97 19.00
N ARG A 143 -21.44 -18.79 19.51
CA ARG A 143 -21.78 -17.50 18.91
C ARG A 143 -20.78 -17.19 17.81
N VAL A 144 -21.20 -17.34 16.56
CA VAL A 144 -20.38 -17.04 15.38
C VAL A 144 -20.79 -15.66 14.85
N ILE A 145 -19.83 -14.73 14.84
CA ILE A 145 -20.02 -13.36 14.35
C ILE A 145 -19.26 -13.23 13.03
N VAL A 146 -19.96 -13.00 11.94
CA VAL A 146 -19.36 -12.89 10.61
C VAL A 146 -19.42 -11.44 10.15
N TYR A 147 -18.24 -10.85 9.94
CA TYR A 147 -18.10 -9.50 9.41
C TYR A 147 -18.22 -9.53 7.89
N GLU A 148 -19.19 -8.80 7.36
CA GLU A 148 -19.42 -8.71 5.92
C GLU A 148 -18.44 -7.73 5.25
N PRO A 149 -18.10 -7.92 3.97
CA PRO A 149 -17.37 -6.92 3.21
C PRO A 149 -18.19 -5.64 3.11
N THR A 150 -17.58 -4.51 3.46
CA THR A 150 -18.20 -3.19 3.30
C THR A 150 -17.62 -2.46 2.09
N ALA A 151 -18.45 -1.69 1.37
CA ALA A 151 -18.00 -0.83 0.26
C ALA A 151 -17.12 0.33 0.75
N THR A 152 -17.48 0.88 1.91
CA THR A 152 -16.63 1.78 2.71
C THR A 152 -15.71 0.93 3.56
N TYR A 153 -14.41 1.04 3.32
CA TYR A 153 -13.39 0.29 4.05
C TYR A 153 -13.43 0.69 5.54
N GLN A 154 -13.95 -0.16 6.42
CA GLN A 154 -14.03 0.13 7.87
C GLN A 154 -12.77 -0.27 8.65
N ASN A 155 -11.70 -0.66 7.95
CA ASN A 155 -10.38 -0.75 8.56
C ASN A 155 -9.91 0.67 8.85
N VAL A 156 -10.13 1.07 10.11
CA VAL A 156 -9.92 2.41 10.66
C VAL A 156 -8.62 3.02 10.10
N ALA A 157 -8.72 4.24 9.56
CA ALA A 157 -7.58 5.10 9.29
C ALA A 157 -6.58 4.98 10.46
N LYS A 158 -5.30 4.84 10.15
CA LYS A 158 -4.30 4.60 11.18
C LYS A 158 -4.32 5.80 12.15
N ARG A 159 -4.59 5.55 13.43
CA ARG A 159 -4.75 6.64 14.43
C ARG A 159 -3.42 7.21 14.94
N THR A 160 -2.33 6.46 14.76
CA THR A 160 -1.00 6.83 15.25
C THR A 160 0.07 6.43 14.23
N GLY A 161 0.88 7.39 13.81
CA GLY A 161 2.06 7.17 12.98
C GLY A 161 3.36 7.50 13.70
N VAL A 162 4.48 7.46 12.98
CA VAL A 162 5.78 7.84 13.55
C VAL A 162 5.84 9.35 13.81
N GLU A 163 6.38 9.76 14.96
CA GLU A 163 6.58 11.19 15.25
C GLU A 163 7.97 11.69 14.86
N LYS A 164 8.98 10.83 14.85
CA LYS A 164 10.36 11.19 14.50
C LYS A 164 10.49 11.38 12.99
N LEU A 165 10.94 12.56 12.56
CA LEU A 165 11.29 12.82 11.17
C LEU A 165 12.69 12.24 10.83
N THR A 166 12.82 11.91 9.56
CA THR A 166 14.08 11.64 8.86
C THR A 166 14.03 12.45 7.56
N PRO A 167 15.15 12.65 6.83
CA PRO A 167 15.10 13.37 5.56
C PRO A 167 14.07 12.78 4.59
N ALA A 168 14.07 11.46 4.39
CA ALA A 168 13.07 10.76 3.57
C ALA A 168 11.62 11.06 3.98
N ARG A 169 11.32 11.02 5.29
CA ARG A 169 9.97 11.29 5.83
C ARG A 169 9.55 12.73 5.60
N ALA A 170 10.46 13.68 5.86
CA ALA A 170 10.20 15.10 5.69
C ALA A 170 9.98 15.44 4.20
N LEU A 171 10.80 14.88 3.30
CA LEU A 171 10.67 15.08 1.86
C LEU A 171 9.34 14.58 1.34
N VAL A 172 8.96 13.35 1.65
CA VAL A 172 7.68 12.79 1.17
C VAL A 172 6.48 13.56 1.72
N ALA A 173 6.50 13.90 3.01
CA ALA A 173 5.42 14.68 3.61
C ALA A 173 5.29 16.07 2.98
N GLU A 174 6.42 16.74 2.73
CA GLU A 174 6.44 18.06 2.10
C GLU A 174 6.05 18.03 0.62
N LEU A 175 6.43 16.98 -0.14
CA LEU A 175 5.98 16.79 -1.52
C LEU A 175 4.45 16.68 -1.60
N VAL A 176 3.84 15.87 -0.74
CA VAL A 176 2.37 15.74 -0.65
C VAL A 176 1.75 17.10 -0.31
N ARG A 177 2.30 17.81 0.67
CA ARG A 177 1.80 19.12 1.08
C ARG A 177 1.88 20.16 -0.04
N ARG A 178 3.02 20.26 -0.73
CA ARG A 178 3.21 21.21 -1.83
C ARG A 178 2.24 20.93 -2.98
N TYR A 179 2.03 19.66 -3.30
CA TYR A 179 1.05 19.26 -4.30
C TYR A 179 -0.37 19.65 -3.92
N ALA A 180 -0.78 19.36 -2.68
CA ALA A 180 -2.12 19.69 -2.18
C ALA A 180 -2.41 21.21 -2.17
N VAL A 181 -1.40 22.03 -1.89
CA VAL A 181 -1.54 23.51 -1.89
C VAL A 181 -1.82 24.08 -3.29
N LEU A 182 -1.51 23.35 -4.36
CA LEU A 182 -1.86 23.74 -5.73
C LEU A 182 -3.35 23.52 -6.05
N GLY A 183 -4.12 22.97 -5.11
CA GLY A 183 -5.56 22.71 -5.26
C GLY A 183 -5.90 21.34 -5.86
N PHE A 184 -4.92 20.44 -5.96
CA PHE A 184 -5.10 19.08 -6.44
C PHE A 184 -5.15 18.08 -5.28
N GLU A 185 -6.01 17.07 -5.40
CA GLU A 185 -5.96 15.91 -4.52
C GLU A 185 -4.72 15.07 -4.86
N CYS A 186 -3.91 14.72 -3.86
CA CYS A 186 -2.70 13.93 -4.08
C CYS A 186 -3.01 12.44 -3.90
N SER A 187 -3.19 11.71 -5.00
CA SER A 187 -3.38 10.25 -4.93
C SER A 187 -2.05 9.50 -4.75
N PHE A 188 -2.13 8.23 -4.36
CA PHE A 188 -0.97 7.35 -4.30
C PHE A 188 -0.15 7.30 -5.61
N LEU A 189 -0.82 7.40 -6.77
CA LEU A 189 -0.16 7.48 -8.07
C LEU A 189 0.71 8.73 -8.17
N GLU A 190 0.17 9.89 -7.80
CA GLU A 190 0.91 11.16 -7.87
C GLU A 190 2.07 11.16 -6.89
N ILE A 191 1.91 10.59 -5.69
CA ILE A 191 3.01 10.43 -4.72
C ILE A 191 4.14 9.57 -5.29
N GLN A 192 3.84 8.49 -6.02
CA GLN A 192 4.86 7.71 -6.72
C GLN A 192 5.64 8.57 -7.72
N LYS A 193 4.99 9.57 -8.36
CA LYS A 193 5.63 10.41 -9.38
C LYS A 193 6.41 11.55 -8.76
N LEU A 194 5.86 12.19 -7.75
CA LEU A 194 6.53 13.21 -6.96
C LEU A 194 7.82 12.67 -6.36
N THR A 195 7.79 11.46 -5.78
CA THR A 195 8.98 10.86 -5.17
C THR A 195 9.98 10.35 -6.20
N TYR A 196 9.51 9.90 -7.38
CA TYR A 196 10.39 9.62 -8.52
C TYR A 196 11.16 10.88 -8.94
N PHE A 197 10.46 11.99 -9.18
CA PHE A 197 11.10 13.24 -9.56
C PHE A 197 11.95 13.85 -8.45
N ALA A 198 11.59 13.62 -7.18
CA ALA A 198 12.43 14.01 -6.05
C ALA A 198 13.78 13.27 -6.07
N GLU A 199 13.81 11.96 -6.30
CA GLU A 199 15.09 11.23 -6.45
C GLU A 199 15.90 11.76 -7.63
N ARG A 200 15.26 11.99 -8.78
CA ARG A 200 15.93 12.57 -9.96
C ARG A 200 16.48 13.97 -9.69
N SER A 201 15.74 14.80 -8.95
CA SER A 201 16.17 16.15 -8.54
C SER A 201 17.33 16.10 -7.54
N ILE A 202 17.31 15.16 -6.60
CA ILE A 202 18.39 14.92 -5.64
C ILE A 202 19.67 14.51 -6.38
N GLU A 203 19.57 13.61 -7.36
CA GLU A 203 20.68 13.20 -8.22
C GLU A 203 21.25 14.39 -9.01
N HIS A 204 20.38 15.21 -9.62
CA HIS A 204 20.81 16.41 -10.35
C HIS A 204 21.48 17.45 -9.46
N CYS A 205 21.04 17.58 -8.21
CA CYS A 205 21.67 18.44 -7.21
C CYS A 205 22.92 17.81 -6.56
N GLN A 206 23.33 16.60 -6.97
CA GLN A 206 24.47 15.86 -6.43
C GLN A 206 24.41 15.64 -4.90
N LEU A 207 23.20 15.43 -4.39
CA LEU A 207 22.96 15.21 -2.96
C LEU A 207 22.92 13.71 -2.64
N ASP A 208 23.26 13.35 -1.40
CA ASP A 208 23.07 11.99 -0.89
C ASP A 208 21.59 11.63 -0.89
N ASN A 209 21.19 10.57 -1.59
CA ASN A 209 19.79 10.19 -1.72
C ASN A 209 19.28 9.44 -0.46
N PRO A 210 18.39 10.05 0.36
CA PRO A 210 17.87 9.42 1.56
C PRO A 210 16.67 8.50 1.26
N LEU A 211 16.11 8.54 0.04
CA LEU A 211 14.89 7.84 -0.34
C LEU A 211 15.17 6.37 -0.76
N ASP A 212 16.22 6.10 -1.55
CA ASP A 212 16.60 4.77 -2.11
C ASP A 212 15.36 3.91 -2.49
N LEU A 213 14.47 4.48 -3.30
CA LEU A 213 13.16 3.88 -3.58
C LEU A 213 13.22 2.76 -4.62
N ARG A 214 14.24 2.77 -5.50
CA ARG A 214 14.49 1.75 -6.52
C ARG A 214 13.28 1.54 -7.42
N PHE A 215 12.98 2.58 -8.20
CA PHE A 215 11.88 2.56 -9.15
C PHE A 215 12.07 1.49 -10.23
N GLU A 216 10.95 0.92 -10.67
CA GLU A 216 10.86 0.03 -11.82
C GLU A 216 9.70 0.47 -12.73
N ALA A 217 9.77 0.13 -14.01
CA ALA A 217 8.68 0.38 -14.95
C ALA A 217 7.43 -0.43 -14.56
N ASN A 218 6.26 0.21 -14.47
CA ASN A 218 5.00 -0.43 -14.09
C ASN A 218 3.80 0.13 -14.87
N ARG A 219 2.58 -0.28 -14.50
CA ARG A 219 1.32 0.01 -15.19
C ARG A 219 1.07 1.49 -15.45
N PHE A 220 1.47 2.37 -14.54
CA PHE A 220 1.27 3.82 -14.61
C PHE A 220 2.61 4.57 -14.67
N GLY A 221 3.66 3.98 -15.26
CA GLY A 221 5.01 4.58 -15.30
C GLY A 221 5.91 4.04 -14.17
N PRO A 222 6.96 4.77 -13.75
CA PRO A 222 7.86 4.38 -12.67
C PRO A 222 7.13 4.11 -11.36
N PHE A 223 7.45 3.01 -10.68
CA PHE A 223 6.84 2.63 -9.42
C PHE A 223 7.87 2.04 -8.46
N ALA A 224 7.79 2.43 -7.19
CA ALA A 224 8.62 1.89 -6.12
C ALA A 224 7.75 1.23 -5.05
N ALA A 225 7.92 -0.07 -4.85
CA ALA A 225 7.25 -0.81 -3.77
C ALA A 225 7.73 -0.38 -2.37
N ARG A 226 8.98 0.13 -2.28
CA ARG A 226 9.57 0.61 -1.04
C ARG A 226 8.86 1.84 -0.49
N LEU A 227 8.31 2.68 -1.36
CA LEU A 227 7.58 3.89 -0.97
C LEU A 227 6.38 3.56 -0.09
N THR A 228 5.70 2.44 -0.34
CA THR A 228 4.56 2.00 0.48
C THR A 228 4.92 1.87 1.96
N HIS A 229 6.12 1.39 2.29
CA HIS A 229 6.56 1.29 3.69
C HIS A 229 6.79 2.66 4.32
N LEU A 230 7.36 3.60 3.58
CA LEU A 230 7.59 4.97 4.04
C LEU A 230 6.27 5.69 4.29
N LEU A 231 5.32 5.59 3.35
CA LEU A 231 4.00 6.19 3.50
C LEU A 231 3.21 5.56 4.66
N ASN A 232 3.26 4.24 4.81
CA ASN A 232 2.65 3.54 5.96
C ASN A 232 3.20 3.95 7.32
N ALA A 233 4.47 4.38 7.38
CA ALA A 233 5.06 4.90 8.61
C ALA A 233 4.50 6.29 8.94
N LEU A 234 4.26 7.12 7.93
CA LEU A 234 3.71 8.47 8.04
C LEU A 234 2.19 8.50 8.24
N ASP A 235 1.48 7.46 7.81
CA ASP A 235 0.04 7.29 7.99
C ASP A 235 -0.35 7.39 9.47
N GLY A 236 -1.32 8.24 9.78
CA GLY A 236 -1.76 8.56 11.14
C GLY A 236 -0.89 9.55 11.90
N SER A 237 0.02 10.24 11.23
CA SER A 237 0.86 11.29 11.84
C SER A 237 1.03 12.50 10.92
N TYR A 238 1.84 12.36 9.87
CA TYR A 238 2.10 13.40 8.88
C TYR A 238 1.23 13.26 7.64
N LEU A 239 0.79 12.03 7.35
CA LEU A 239 -0.11 11.73 6.25
C LEU A 239 -1.36 11.04 6.79
N ARG A 240 -2.45 11.16 6.05
CA ARG A 240 -3.71 10.46 6.32
C ARG A 240 -4.36 10.06 5.00
N SER A 241 -5.07 8.95 4.99
CA SER A 241 -5.99 8.58 3.91
C SER A 241 -7.27 8.03 4.52
N ASP A 242 -8.37 8.05 3.77
CA ASP A 242 -9.65 7.48 4.20
C ASP A 242 -9.57 5.97 4.48
N LYS A 243 -8.54 5.33 3.92
CA LYS A 243 -8.13 3.96 4.25
C LYS A 243 -6.65 3.92 4.61
N ARG A 244 -6.19 2.79 5.16
CA ARG A 244 -4.76 2.56 5.39
C ARG A 244 -3.98 2.70 4.09
N ILE A 245 -2.90 3.47 4.10
CA ILE A 245 -2.13 3.75 2.87
C ILE A 245 -1.57 2.46 2.24
N GLY A 246 -1.27 1.43 3.04
CA GLY A 246 -0.82 0.13 2.56
C GLY A 246 -1.85 -0.65 1.77
N ASP A 247 -3.13 -0.30 1.92
CA ASP A 247 -4.28 -0.82 1.18
C ASP A 247 -4.78 0.15 0.10
N ALA A 248 -4.12 1.31 -0.05
CA ALA A 248 -4.46 2.29 -1.07
C ALA A 248 -4.16 1.75 -2.47
N GLY A 249 -5.14 1.88 -3.34
CA GLY A 249 -4.99 1.77 -4.77
C GLY A 249 -4.45 3.09 -5.37
N PRO A 250 -4.15 3.09 -6.68
CA PRO A 250 -3.46 4.19 -7.33
C PRO A 250 -4.20 5.55 -7.24
N MET A 251 -5.53 5.53 -7.23
CA MET A 251 -6.36 6.74 -7.26
C MET A 251 -6.79 7.20 -5.87
N ASP A 252 -6.36 6.53 -4.81
CA ASP A 252 -6.79 6.87 -3.46
C ASP A 252 -5.97 8.04 -2.92
N VAL A 253 -6.69 9.02 -2.38
CA VAL A 253 -6.14 10.28 -1.91
C VAL A 253 -5.41 10.09 -0.60
N VAL A 254 -4.29 10.79 -0.47
CA VAL A 254 -3.45 10.86 0.73
C VAL A 254 -3.24 12.34 1.06
N ASP A 255 -3.81 12.76 2.18
CA ASP A 255 -3.71 14.12 2.69
C ASP A 255 -2.44 14.30 3.53
N PHE A 256 -1.88 15.51 3.47
CA PHE A 256 -0.96 15.99 4.49
C PHE A 256 -1.74 16.42 5.74
N VAL A 257 -1.23 16.10 6.93
CA VAL A 257 -1.82 16.53 8.20
C VAL A 257 -1.34 17.94 8.54
N ASP A 258 -2.18 18.95 8.27
CA ASP A 258 -1.84 20.38 8.43
C ASP A 258 -1.24 20.76 9.79
N ALA A 259 -1.69 20.11 10.87
CA ALA A 259 -1.15 20.32 12.22
C ALA A 259 0.36 19.99 12.34
N LYS A 260 0.94 19.24 11.39
CA LYS A 260 2.37 18.91 11.33
C LYS A 260 3.18 19.86 10.45
N ARG A 261 2.55 20.83 9.77
CA ARG A 261 3.21 21.75 8.83
C ARG A 261 4.45 22.41 9.42
N ASP A 262 4.29 23.09 10.55
CA ASP A 262 5.36 23.89 11.14
C ASP A 262 6.53 23.00 11.62
N ARG A 263 6.23 21.77 12.04
CA ARG A 263 7.24 20.76 12.40
C ARG A 263 8.05 20.28 11.20
N VAL A 264 7.39 19.98 10.08
CA VAL A 264 8.05 19.58 8.83
C VAL A 264 8.89 20.73 8.28
N ALA A 265 8.34 21.95 8.28
CA ALA A 265 9.04 23.15 7.86
C ALA A 265 10.29 23.44 8.71
N ALA A 266 10.19 23.33 10.04
CA ALA A 266 11.34 23.51 10.93
C ALA A 266 12.46 22.48 10.66
N TYR A 267 12.10 21.22 10.44
CA TYR A 267 13.05 20.15 10.12
C TYR A 267 13.74 20.39 8.76
N LEU A 268 12.97 20.77 7.73
CA LEU A 268 13.51 21.13 6.42
C LEU A 268 14.30 22.44 6.44
N GLY A 269 14.05 23.33 7.39
CA GLY A 269 14.84 24.55 7.58
C GLY A 269 16.15 24.33 8.35
N SER A 270 16.36 23.14 8.90
CA SER A 270 17.51 22.78 9.74
C SER A 270 18.18 21.50 9.26
N GLU A 271 17.77 20.35 9.81
CA GLU A 271 18.39 19.03 9.63
C GLU A 271 18.38 18.50 8.20
N ALA A 272 17.41 18.94 7.38
CA ALA A 272 17.27 18.52 5.98
C ALA A 272 17.29 19.72 4.99
N LYS A 273 17.93 20.83 5.38
CA LYS A 273 18.02 22.05 4.56
C LYS A 273 18.62 21.82 3.18
N ASP A 274 19.60 20.93 3.09
CA ASP A 274 20.33 20.68 1.84
C ASP A 274 19.42 20.11 0.74
N TYR A 275 18.26 19.55 1.08
CA TYR A 275 17.30 19.00 0.12
C TYR A 275 16.26 20.00 -0.38
N LEU A 276 16.22 21.24 0.14
CA LEU A 276 15.29 22.28 -0.33
C LEU A 276 15.40 22.55 -1.84
N PRO A 277 16.61 22.64 -2.45
CA PRO A 277 16.73 22.83 -3.89
C PRO A 277 16.13 21.69 -4.71
N ALA A 278 16.21 20.45 -4.23
CA ALA A 278 15.63 19.29 -4.90
C ALA A 278 14.09 19.32 -4.83
N LEU A 279 13.51 19.74 -3.70
CA LEU A 279 12.06 19.94 -3.57
C LEU A 279 11.54 21.06 -4.48
N GLU A 280 12.28 22.16 -4.58
CA GLU A 280 11.97 23.28 -5.49
C GLU A 280 12.04 22.83 -6.95
N SER A 281 13.15 22.18 -7.34
CA SER A 281 13.33 21.61 -8.68
C SER A 281 12.22 20.64 -9.06
N THR A 282 11.79 19.79 -8.12
CA THR A 282 10.64 18.88 -8.33
C THR A 282 9.34 19.66 -8.56
N SER A 283 9.10 20.72 -7.79
CA SER A 283 7.89 21.55 -7.90
C SER A 283 7.86 22.31 -9.24
N GLU A 284 9.01 22.83 -9.69
CA GLU A 284 9.16 23.51 -10.98
C GLU A 284 8.97 22.56 -12.17
N LEU A 285 9.43 21.31 -12.05
CA LEU A 285 9.30 20.31 -13.10
C LEU A 285 7.84 19.94 -13.37
N ILE A 286 7.05 19.75 -12.31
CA ILE A 286 5.67 19.26 -12.41
C ILE A 286 4.66 20.37 -12.73
N ASP A 287 5.08 21.63 -12.74
CA ASP A 287 4.23 22.79 -13.02
C ASP A 287 3.54 22.63 -14.39
N GLY A 288 2.21 22.58 -14.38
CA GLY A 288 1.36 22.31 -15.55
C GLY A 288 1.17 20.82 -15.90
N PHE A 289 1.66 19.90 -15.07
CA PHE A 289 1.52 18.44 -15.23
C PHE A 289 0.80 17.77 -14.04
N GLU A 290 0.24 18.53 -13.09
CA GLU A 290 -0.34 18.09 -11.81
C GLU A 290 -1.66 17.29 -11.93
N THR A 291 -2.04 16.88 -13.13
CA THR A 291 -3.14 15.92 -13.27
C THR A 291 -2.57 14.50 -13.20
N PRO A 292 -3.35 13.48 -12.79
CA PRO A 292 -2.88 12.10 -12.81
C PRO A 292 -2.33 11.66 -14.18
N LEU A 293 -2.95 12.13 -15.28
CA LEU A 293 -2.48 11.87 -16.63
C LEU A 293 -1.18 12.61 -16.96
N GLY A 294 -1.06 13.88 -16.54
CA GLY A 294 0.16 14.67 -16.72
C GLY A 294 1.35 14.08 -15.97
N MET A 295 1.16 13.72 -14.70
CA MET A 295 2.19 13.08 -13.87
C MET A 295 2.57 11.70 -14.43
N GLU A 296 1.60 10.93 -14.93
CA GLU A 296 1.90 9.66 -15.63
C GLU A 296 2.75 9.88 -16.88
N LEU A 297 2.34 10.83 -17.73
CA LEU A 297 3.03 11.16 -18.97
C LEU A 297 4.47 11.60 -18.70
N LEU A 298 4.66 12.64 -17.88
CA LEU A 298 5.96 13.25 -17.64
C LEU A 298 6.94 12.21 -17.06
N SER A 299 6.49 11.42 -16.08
CA SER A 299 7.35 10.41 -15.44
C SER A 299 7.67 9.23 -16.35
N THR A 300 6.75 8.87 -17.26
CA THR A 300 7.00 7.82 -18.25
C THR A 300 8.01 8.29 -19.30
N VAL A 301 7.88 9.52 -19.80
CA VAL A 301 8.80 10.09 -20.79
C VAL A 301 10.20 10.22 -20.20
N ASP A 302 10.35 10.80 -19.00
CA ASP A 302 11.65 10.89 -18.31
C ASP A 302 12.26 9.50 -18.09
N TRP A 303 11.47 8.54 -17.62
CA TRP A 303 11.95 7.18 -17.41
C TRP A 303 12.51 6.55 -18.68
N LEU A 304 11.81 6.69 -19.81
CA LEU A 304 12.28 6.13 -21.08
C LEU A 304 13.62 6.75 -21.49
N ILE A 305 13.77 8.07 -21.38
CA ILE A 305 15.00 8.79 -21.71
C ILE A 305 16.14 8.35 -20.78
N ALA A 306 15.89 8.32 -19.48
CA ALA A 306 16.86 7.86 -18.47
C ALA A 306 17.31 6.40 -18.71
N HIS A 307 16.50 5.61 -19.41
CA HIS A 307 16.81 4.22 -19.78
C HIS A 307 17.19 4.05 -21.26
N GLY A 308 17.65 5.13 -21.91
CA GLY A 308 18.30 5.09 -23.22
C GLY A 308 17.38 5.24 -24.43
N ALA A 309 16.11 5.61 -24.24
CA ALA A 309 15.27 6.04 -25.36
C ALA A 309 15.75 7.39 -25.90
N GLU A 310 15.59 7.58 -27.21
CA GLU A 310 15.84 8.87 -27.86
C GLU A 310 14.80 9.89 -27.40
N ALA A 311 15.24 11.11 -27.06
CA ALA A 311 14.40 12.22 -26.64
C ALA A 311 13.65 12.87 -27.82
N SER A 312 12.88 12.05 -28.54
CA SER A 312 12.05 12.45 -29.68
C SER A 312 10.71 11.73 -29.63
N ILE A 313 9.69 12.26 -30.31
CA ILE A 313 8.33 11.66 -30.29
C ILE A 313 8.39 10.18 -30.73
N GLU A 314 9.13 9.88 -31.79
CA GLU A 314 9.28 8.51 -32.28
C GLU A 314 10.11 7.64 -31.35
N GLY A 315 11.15 8.19 -30.71
CA GLY A 315 11.93 7.51 -29.68
C GLY A 315 11.08 7.08 -28.49
N ILE A 316 10.24 7.98 -27.98
CA ILE A 316 9.30 7.70 -26.89
C ILE A 316 8.26 6.67 -27.32
N LYS A 317 7.62 6.82 -28.49
CA LYS A 317 6.65 5.83 -28.98
C LYS A 317 7.27 4.45 -29.14
N LYS A 318 8.51 4.35 -29.62
CA LYS A 318 9.25 3.09 -29.69
C LYS A 318 9.46 2.51 -28.29
N GLY A 319 9.93 3.31 -27.34
CA GLY A 319 10.10 2.90 -25.95
C GLY A 319 8.80 2.41 -25.28
N LEU A 320 7.65 3.00 -25.64
CA LEU A 320 6.34 2.56 -25.16
C LEU A 320 5.89 1.23 -25.75
N ARG A 321 6.24 0.92 -27.02
CA ARG A 321 5.98 -0.41 -27.62
C ARG A 321 6.77 -1.49 -26.88
N ASP A 322 7.98 -1.15 -26.41
CA ASP A 322 8.88 -2.03 -25.67
C ASP A 322 8.79 -1.83 -24.15
N TRP A 323 7.67 -1.29 -23.64
CA TRP A 323 7.52 -0.91 -22.23
C TRP A 323 7.71 -2.11 -21.28
N ARG A 324 8.70 -2.01 -20.40
CA ARG A 324 9.06 -3.08 -19.45
C ARG A 324 8.05 -3.31 -18.32
N GLY A 325 7.15 -2.35 -18.07
CA GLY A 325 6.07 -2.48 -17.08
C GLY A 325 4.84 -3.26 -17.58
N GLY A 326 4.98 -4.01 -18.69
CA GLY A 326 3.95 -4.86 -19.26
C GLY A 326 3.41 -4.34 -20.60
N ARG A 327 3.21 -5.26 -21.56
CA ARG A 327 2.74 -4.93 -22.92
C ARG A 327 1.42 -4.16 -22.92
N ASP A 328 0.44 -4.61 -22.13
CA ASP A 328 -0.87 -3.94 -22.03
C ASP A 328 -0.74 -2.50 -21.50
N ALA A 329 0.18 -2.27 -20.57
CA ALA A 329 0.43 -0.94 -20.02
C ALA A 329 1.10 -0.01 -21.06
N GLY A 330 2.03 -0.54 -21.86
CA GLY A 330 2.63 0.17 -22.99
C GLY A 330 1.61 0.53 -24.06
N GLN A 331 0.76 -0.43 -24.44
CA GLN A 331 -0.32 -0.21 -25.41
C GLN A 331 -1.35 0.82 -24.94
N ARG A 332 -1.74 0.78 -23.65
CA ARG A 332 -2.61 1.82 -23.06
C ARG A 332 -1.96 3.19 -23.15
N LYS A 333 -0.68 3.32 -22.80
CA LYS A 333 0.05 4.59 -22.89
C LYS A 333 0.11 5.11 -24.31
N LEU A 334 0.35 4.25 -25.31
CA LEU A 334 0.35 4.63 -26.73
C LEU A 334 -1.00 5.19 -27.20
N GLN A 335 -2.11 4.72 -26.62
CA GLN A 335 -3.44 5.25 -26.92
C GLN A 335 -3.74 6.58 -26.22
N LEU A 336 -3.14 6.81 -25.05
CA LEU A 336 -3.37 8.01 -24.24
C LEU A 336 -2.42 9.17 -24.58
N PHE A 337 -1.16 8.87 -24.86
CA PHE A 337 -0.11 9.87 -25.07
C PHE A 337 -0.01 10.20 -26.56
N ASN A 338 -0.75 11.23 -26.97
CA ASN A 338 -0.62 11.76 -28.33
C ASN A 338 0.69 12.54 -28.51
N ASP A 339 1.05 12.80 -29.76
CA ASP A 339 2.32 13.42 -30.17
C ASP A 339 2.53 14.80 -29.53
N ARG A 340 1.45 15.59 -29.42
CA ARG A 340 1.50 16.92 -28.78
C ARG A 340 1.82 16.81 -27.29
N MET A 341 1.22 15.86 -26.59
CA MET A 341 1.52 15.62 -25.17
C MET A 341 2.97 15.19 -24.97
N ILE A 342 3.45 14.25 -25.78
CA ILE A 342 4.86 13.80 -25.73
C ILE A 342 5.80 14.97 -26.00
N TYR A 343 5.51 15.79 -27.02
CA TYR A 343 6.31 16.97 -27.35
C TYR A 343 6.41 17.95 -26.16
N ILE A 344 5.28 18.31 -25.54
CA ILE A 344 5.26 19.23 -24.39
C ILE A 344 6.03 18.64 -23.20
N ALA A 345 5.93 17.33 -22.95
CA ALA A 345 6.72 16.66 -21.92
C ALA A 345 8.23 16.68 -22.22
N LEU A 346 8.63 16.48 -23.48
CA LEU A 346 10.02 16.58 -23.91
C LEU A 346 10.59 17.99 -23.71
N GLU A 347 9.84 19.03 -24.10
CA GLU A 347 10.23 20.43 -23.88
C GLU A 347 10.41 20.74 -22.39
N ARG A 348 9.45 20.31 -21.55
CA ARG A 348 9.53 20.50 -20.10
C ARG A 348 10.77 19.83 -19.50
N LEU A 349 11.06 18.58 -19.89
CA LEU A 349 12.23 17.85 -19.38
C LEU A 349 13.55 18.45 -19.85
N ALA A 350 13.63 18.89 -21.11
CA ALA A 350 14.82 19.56 -21.64
C ALA A 350 15.14 20.83 -20.85
N SER A 351 14.14 21.70 -20.65
CA SER A 351 14.28 22.93 -19.87
C SER A 351 14.68 22.66 -18.41
N TRP A 352 14.12 21.60 -17.81
CA TRP A 352 14.45 21.20 -16.45
C TRP A 352 15.89 20.69 -16.31
N HIS A 353 16.39 19.90 -17.26
CA HIS A 353 17.79 19.45 -17.28
C HIS A 353 18.77 20.61 -17.44
N GLU A 354 18.48 21.58 -18.31
CA GLU A 354 19.30 22.78 -18.49
C GLU A 354 19.38 23.61 -17.19
N THR A 355 18.23 23.85 -16.56
CA THR A 355 18.16 24.60 -15.30
C THR A 355 18.91 23.88 -14.17
N SER A 356 18.80 22.55 -14.12
CA SER A 356 19.49 21.72 -13.13
C SER A 356 21.02 21.77 -13.32
N ALA A 357 21.51 21.72 -14.56
CA ALA A 357 22.94 21.83 -14.86
C ALA A 357 23.54 23.17 -14.44
N VAL A 358 22.79 24.27 -14.61
CA VAL A 358 23.21 25.61 -14.15
C VAL A 358 23.29 25.67 -12.62
N ARG A 359 22.34 25.05 -11.90
CA ARG A 359 22.37 25.00 -10.42
C ARG A 359 23.54 24.18 -9.89
N ALA A 360 23.85 23.05 -10.51
CA ALA A 360 24.98 22.20 -10.12
C ALA A 360 26.35 22.84 -10.40
N GLY A 361 26.45 23.71 -11.42
CA GLY A 361 27.70 24.42 -11.73
C GLY A 361 28.00 25.66 -10.87
N ASN A 362 27.02 26.13 -10.09
CA ASN A 362 27.12 27.32 -9.24
C ASN A 362 27.20 27.00 -7.73
N ALA A 363 27.14 25.72 -7.35
CA ALA A 363 27.38 25.21 -6.00
C ALA A 363 28.83 24.74 -5.87
#